data_AF-A0A067S483-F1
#
_entry.id   AF-A0A067S483-F1
#
_cell.length_a   1.000
_cell.length_b   1.000
_cell.length_c   1.000
_cell.angle_alpha   90.00
_cell.angle_beta   90.00
_cell.angle_gamma   90.00
#
_symmetry.space_group_name_H-M   'P 1'
#
loop_
_entity.id
_entity.type
_entity.pdbx_description
1 polymer ?
#
loop_
_entity_poly.entity_id
_entity_poly.type
_entity_poly.pdbx_seq_one_letter_code
_entity_poly.pdbx_strand_id
1 'polypeptide(L)'
;IIEKGLQGMGTFGTTKGHKDKQDSVASYTEMISHSQLPEGYEPGRFHLLRLGIYISLTPFTVSGFCGIDKHGGTPPIAPPGVIPSPDAYRMMVVCYPPWFGLHGAGVKSLPLASMPKGQLLTLGPEFTTYR
;
A
#
# COMPACT_ATOMS: atom_id res chain seq x y z
N ILE A 1 5.88 -18.03 18.08
CA ILE A 1 6.59 -16.77 17.72
C ILE A 1 6.18 -16.47 16.28
N ILE A 2 5.96 -15.21 15.87
CA ILE A 2 5.42 -14.77 14.56
C ILE A 2 3.88 -14.61 14.46
N GLU A 3 3.26 -13.87 15.37
CA GLU A 3 1.99 -13.17 15.07
C GLU A 3 2.16 -11.65 15.04
N LYS A 4 3.16 -11.12 15.74
CA LYS A 4 3.59 -9.73 15.58
C LYS A 4 4.39 -9.63 14.28
N GLY A 5 3.93 -8.80 13.35
CA GLY A 5 4.66 -8.47 12.13
C GLY A 5 5.99 -7.80 12.44
N LEU A 6 6.84 -7.67 11.41
CA LEU A 6 8.11 -6.96 11.51
C LEU A 6 7.91 -5.57 12.12
N GLN A 7 8.85 -5.16 12.97
CA GLN A 7 8.75 -3.88 13.68
C GLN A 7 8.61 -2.72 12.69
N GLY A 8 7.65 -1.82 12.95
CA GLY A 8 7.38 -0.66 12.10
C GLY A 8 6.64 -0.97 10.79
N MET A 9 6.24 -2.23 10.55
CA MET A 9 5.64 -2.65 9.26
C MET A 9 4.15 -3.00 9.34
N GLY A 10 3.54 -2.95 10.53
CA GLY A 10 2.13 -3.30 10.73
C GLY A 10 1.78 -4.67 10.13
N THR A 11 0.62 -4.74 9.46
CA THR A 11 0.13 -5.96 8.80
C THR A 11 0.95 -6.37 7.59
N PHE A 12 1.58 -5.42 6.90
CA PHE A 12 2.41 -5.66 5.73
C PHE A 12 3.65 -6.51 6.06
N GLY A 13 4.20 -6.37 7.26
CA GLY A 13 5.34 -7.16 7.75
C GLY A 13 4.98 -8.50 8.38
N THR A 14 3.73 -8.97 8.26
CA THR A 14 3.33 -10.28 8.81
C THR A 14 3.57 -11.41 7.82
N THR A 15 3.86 -12.61 8.30
CA THR A 15 4.03 -13.80 7.43
C THR A 15 2.73 -14.22 6.72
N LYS A 16 1.57 -13.86 7.28
CA LYS A 16 0.27 -14.12 6.65
C LYS A 16 -0.05 -13.12 5.54
N GLY A 17 0.69 -12.01 5.47
CA GLY A 17 0.37 -10.86 4.62
C GLY A 17 -0.98 -10.24 4.95
N HIS A 18 -1.44 -9.35 4.08
CA HIS A 18 -2.76 -8.73 4.15
C HIS A 18 -3.42 -8.63 2.77
N LYS A 19 -4.64 -8.10 2.76
CA LYS A 19 -5.43 -7.83 1.56
C LYS A 19 -5.99 -6.42 1.65
N ASP A 20 -5.99 -5.71 0.54
CA ASP A 20 -6.64 -4.42 0.39
C ASP A 20 -8.10 -4.63 0.05
N LYS A 21 -8.91 -4.84 1.09
CA LYS A 21 -10.34 -5.22 0.94
C LYS A 21 -11.20 -4.17 0.23
N GLN A 22 -10.68 -2.95 0.05
CA GLN A 22 -11.39 -1.86 -0.59
C GLN A 22 -10.97 -1.65 -2.04
N ASP A 23 -10.03 -2.45 -2.56
CA ASP A 23 -9.63 -2.41 -3.96
C ASP A 23 -10.71 -3.02 -4.86
N SER A 24 -10.82 -2.48 -6.05
CA SER A 24 -11.66 -3.02 -7.12
C SER A 24 -11.19 -4.40 -7.57
N VAL A 25 -12.13 -5.35 -7.75
CA VAL A 25 -11.83 -6.74 -8.14
C VAL A 25 -11.30 -6.83 -9.57
N ALA A 26 -11.66 -5.89 -10.44
CA ALA A 26 -11.31 -5.88 -11.86
C ALA A 26 -10.17 -4.90 -12.18
N SER A 27 -9.33 -4.56 -11.21
CA SER A 27 -8.32 -3.52 -11.38
C SER A 27 -7.02 -3.86 -10.67
N TYR A 28 -5.94 -3.22 -11.11
CA TYR A 28 -4.60 -3.39 -10.54
C TYR A 28 -4.24 -2.18 -9.69
N THR A 29 -3.56 -2.45 -8.58
CA THR A 29 -2.89 -1.47 -7.75
C THR A 29 -1.47 -1.33 -8.26
N GLU A 30 -1.03 -0.09 -8.44
CA GLU A 30 0.34 0.23 -8.83
C GLU A 30 1.10 0.72 -7.61
N MET A 31 2.20 0.03 -7.28
CA MET A 31 3.09 0.42 -6.21
C MET A 31 4.44 0.83 -6.77
N ILE A 32 4.87 2.05 -6.46
CA ILE A 32 6.15 2.63 -6.86
C ILE A 32 7.06 2.68 -5.65
N SER A 33 8.21 2.03 -5.74
CA SER A 33 9.28 2.16 -4.75
C SER A 33 10.13 3.38 -5.05
N HIS A 34 10.35 4.23 -4.06
CA HIS A 34 11.17 5.44 -4.21
C HIS A 34 11.96 5.74 -2.92
N SER A 35 12.46 4.68 -2.28
CA SER A 35 13.29 4.80 -1.09
C SER A 35 14.65 5.42 -1.42
N GLN A 36 15.23 6.17 -0.48
CA GLN A 36 16.64 6.57 -0.53
C GLN A 36 17.41 5.75 0.48
N LEU A 37 18.31 4.90 -0.01
CA LEU A 37 19.10 4.00 0.80
C LEU A 37 20.57 4.14 0.45
N PRO A 38 21.49 4.14 1.43
CA PRO A 38 22.92 4.06 1.17
C PRO A 38 23.28 2.79 0.39
N GLU A 39 24.41 2.82 -0.29
CA GLU A 39 24.94 1.65 -1.00
C GLU A 39 25.14 0.47 -0.03
N GLY A 40 24.82 -0.74 -0.50
CA GLY A 40 24.93 -1.97 0.29
C GLY A 40 23.75 -2.29 1.21
N TYR A 41 22.78 -1.39 1.36
CA TYR A 41 21.55 -1.69 2.09
C TYR A 41 20.68 -2.67 1.31
N GLU A 42 20.05 -3.62 2.00
CA GLU A 42 19.00 -4.44 1.41
C GLU A 42 17.76 -3.56 1.21
N PRO A 43 17.17 -3.49 0.00
CA PRO A 43 16.11 -2.54 -0.31
C PRO A 43 14.73 -2.90 0.26
N GLY A 44 14.58 -4.08 0.86
CA GLY A 44 13.30 -4.67 1.17
C GLY A 44 12.72 -5.44 -0.01
N ARG A 45 11.72 -6.27 0.31
CA ARG A 45 11.01 -7.14 -0.63
C ARG A 45 9.53 -6.89 -0.55
N PHE A 46 8.86 -6.97 -1.70
CA PHE A 46 7.41 -7.06 -1.81
C PHE A 46 7.02 -8.45 -2.26
N HIS A 47 6.28 -9.16 -1.41
CA HIS A 47 5.89 -10.54 -1.62
C HIS A 47 4.45 -10.62 -2.12
N LEU A 48 4.25 -11.32 -3.25
CA LEU A 48 2.94 -11.71 -3.76
C LEU A 48 2.70 -13.17 -3.38
N LEU A 49 2.09 -13.38 -2.20
CA LEU A 49 2.09 -14.69 -1.53
C LEU A 49 1.39 -15.78 -2.36
N ARG A 50 0.33 -15.42 -3.09
CA ARG A 50 -0.38 -16.35 -3.98
C ARG A 50 0.50 -16.88 -5.12
N LEU A 51 1.41 -16.04 -5.61
CA LEU A 51 2.29 -16.36 -6.74
C LEU A 51 3.60 -17.00 -6.29
N GLY A 52 3.93 -16.94 -4.99
CA GLY A 52 5.20 -17.44 -4.47
C GLY A 52 6.42 -16.63 -4.92
N ILE A 53 6.22 -15.41 -5.43
CA ILE A 53 7.29 -14.53 -5.91
C ILE A 53 7.47 -13.32 -5.00
N TYR A 54 8.63 -12.68 -5.15
CA TYR A 54 8.87 -11.37 -4.58
C TYR A 54 9.52 -10.42 -5.59
N ILE A 55 9.36 -9.13 -5.33
CA ILE A 55 9.96 -8.03 -6.09
C ILE A 55 10.94 -7.28 -5.16
N SER A 56 12.13 -6.99 -5.67
CA SER A 56 13.12 -6.14 -4.98
C SER A 56 12.66 -4.67 -5.03
N LEU A 57 12.60 -4.00 -3.88
CA LEU A 57 12.09 -2.63 -3.78
C LEU A 57 13.19 -1.57 -4.00
N THR A 58 13.88 -1.67 -5.13
CA THR A 58 14.87 -0.67 -5.55
C THR A 58 14.21 0.64 -5.99
N PRO A 59 14.89 1.79 -5.89
CA PRO A 59 14.33 3.07 -6.31
C PRO A 59 13.80 3.03 -7.75
N PHE A 60 12.63 3.65 -7.97
CA PHE A 60 11.89 3.70 -9.24
C PHE A 60 11.36 2.36 -9.76
N THR A 61 11.24 1.35 -8.89
CA THR A 61 10.59 0.09 -9.25
C THR A 61 9.07 0.24 -9.18
N VAL A 62 8.38 -0.01 -10.29
CA VAL A 62 6.91 -0.04 -10.36
C VAL A 62 6.43 -1.48 -10.35
N SER A 63 5.47 -1.79 -9.49
CA SER A 63 4.89 -3.12 -9.32
C SER A 63 3.37 -3.05 -9.42
N GLY A 64 2.82 -3.56 -10.52
CA GLY A 64 1.39 -3.77 -10.68
C GLY A 64 0.96 -5.10 -10.04
N PHE A 65 -0.05 -5.07 -9.18
CA PHE A 65 -0.56 -6.27 -8.51
C PHE A 65 -2.05 -6.17 -8.17
N CYS A 66 -2.65 -7.31 -7.83
CA CYS A 66 -4.03 -7.38 -7.39
C CYS A 66 -4.08 -7.21 -5.85
N GLY A 67 -4.57 -6.08 -5.35
CA GLY A 67 -4.59 -5.78 -3.91
C GLY A 67 -5.47 -6.72 -3.07
N ILE A 68 -6.46 -7.38 -3.68
CA ILE A 68 -7.33 -8.36 -3.02
C ILE A 68 -6.66 -9.74 -2.83
N ASP A 69 -5.55 -10.00 -3.52
CA ASP A 69 -4.70 -11.15 -3.26
C ASP A 69 -3.74 -10.87 -2.10
N LYS A 70 -3.37 -11.92 -1.36
CA LYS A 70 -2.50 -11.76 -0.19
C LYS A 70 -1.12 -11.28 -0.60
N HIS A 71 -0.69 -10.19 0.01
CA HIS A 71 0.63 -9.61 -0.21
C HIS A 71 1.21 -9.04 1.09
N GLY A 72 2.53 -8.83 1.11
CA GLY A 72 3.28 -8.37 2.27
C GLY A 72 4.68 -7.96 1.88
N GLY A 73 5.54 -7.69 2.86
CA GLY A 73 6.90 -7.25 2.56
C GLY A 73 7.86 -7.29 3.72
N THR A 74 9.13 -7.09 3.40
CA THR A 74 10.21 -6.83 4.35
C THR A 74 10.58 -5.35 4.33
N PRO A 75 11.09 -4.79 5.45
CA PRO A 75 11.69 -3.46 5.45
C PRO A 75 13.04 -3.50 4.73
N PRO A 76 13.58 -2.34 4.31
CA PRO A 76 15.00 -2.20 4.05
C PRO A 76 15.84 -2.56 5.28
N ILE A 77 17.02 -3.13 5.08
CA ILE A 77 17.89 -3.60 6.17
C ILE A 77 19.32 -3.11 5.93
N ALA A 78 19.91 -2.44 6.93
CA ALA A 78 21.32 -2.07 6.92
C ALA A 78 22.22 -3.31 7.00
N PRO A 79 23.45 -3.28 6.46
CA PRO A 79 24.38 -4.40 6.62
C PRO A 79 24.61 -4.75 8.11
N PRO A 80 24.94 -6.01 8.44
CA PRO A 80 25.18 -6.42 9.82
C PRO A 80 26.24 -5.57 10.50
N GLY A 81 25.95 -5.09 11.71
CA GLY A 81 26.86 -4.24 12.49
C GLY A 81 26.89 -2.77 12.07
N VAL A 82 26.16 -2.38 11.03
CA VAL A 82 26.05 -0.98 10.57
C VAL A 82 24.86 -0.31 11.24
N ILE A 83 25.11 0.86 11.83
CA ILE A 83 24.05 1.73 12.35
C ILE A 83 23.32 2.37 11.15
N PRO A 84 21.98 2.28 11.05
CA PRO A 84 21.23 2.90 9.96
C PRO A 84 21.55 4.40 9.82
N SER A 85 21.88 4.84 8.59
CA SER A 85 22.06 6.26 8.30
C SER A 85 20.79 7.05 8.67
N PRO A 86 20.93 8.24 9.31
CA PRO A 86 19.77 9.07 9.65
C PRO A 86 18.99 9.56 8.42
N ASP A 87 19.64 9.62 7.26
CA ASP A 87 19.02 10.07 6.00
C ASP A 87 18.43 8.91 5.17
N ALA A 88 18.56 7.67 5.64
CA ALA A 88 17.98 6.51 4.97
C ALA A 88 16.47 6.44 5.24
N TYR A 89 15.66 6.44 4.20
CA TYR A 89 14.21 6.33 4.32
C TYR A 89 13.60 5.35 3.33
N ARG A 90 12.48 4.76 3.74
CA ARG A 90 11.61 3.96 2.88
C ARG A 90 10.45 4.83 2.41
N MET A 91 10.25 4.91 1.10
CA MET A 91 9.07 5.56 0.52
C MET A 91 8.42 4.64 -0.51
N MET A 92 7.12 4.43 -0.36
CA MET A 92 6.28 3.68 -1.29
C MET A 92 5.10 4.57 -1.67
N VAL A 93 4.88 4.76 -2.97
CA VAL A 93 3.68 5.42 -3.49
C VAL A 93 2.75 4.31 -3.98
N VAL A 94 1.51 4.29 -3.48
CA VAL A 94 0.52 3.26 -3.83
C VAL A 94 -0.68 3.95 -4.48
N CYS A 95 -0.87 3.69 -5.76
CA CYS A 95 -2.02 4.12 -6.54
C CYS A 95 -2.98 2.94 -6.66
N TYR A 96 -3.97 2.90 -5.76
CA TYR A 96 -4.95 1.84 -5.73
C TYR A 96 -6.27 2.29 -6.37
N PRO A 97 -7.00 1.39 -7.06
CA PRO A 97 -8.31 1.66 -7.61
C PRO A 97 -9.38 1.36 -6.56
N PRO A 98 -9.95 2.37 -5.88
CA PRO A 98 -10.98 2.11 -4.87
C PRO A 98 -12.21 1.47 -5.52
N TRP A 99 -12.72 0.39 -4.92
CA TRP A 99 -13.92 -0.31 -5.36
C TRP A 99 -15.11 0.65 -5.54
N PHE A 100 -15.27 1.61 -4.62
CA PHE A 100 -16.38 2.57 -4.69
C PHE A 100 -16.26 3.53 -5.88
N GLY A 101 -15.05 3.86 -6.33
CA GLY A 101 -14.82 4.76 -7.45
C GLY A 101 -15.08 4.11 -8.81
N LEU A 102 -14.83 2.80 -8.92
CA LEU A 102 -14.97 2.06 -10.18
C LEU A 102 -16.27 1.25 -10.29
N HIS A 103 -16.77 0.71 -9.18
CA HIS A 103 -17.96 -0.15 -9.14
C HIS A 103 -19.11 0.43 -8.32
N GLY A 104 -18.83 1.38 -7.42
CA GLY A 104 -19.81 1.99 -6.51
C GLY A 104 -20.33 3.35 -6.97
N ALA A 105 -20.36 3.62 -8.27
CA ALA A 105 -20.91 4.85 -8.82
C ALA A 105 -22.31 5.12 -8.23
N GLY A 106 -22.50 6.28 -7.60
CA GLY A 106 -23.75 6.64 -6.93
C GLY A 106 -23.97 6.08 -5.52
N VAL A 107 -23.06 5.24 -4.98
CA VAL A 107 -23.30 4.48 -3.72
C VAL A 107 -22.63 5.10 -2.49
N LYS A 108 -21.61 5.96 -2.66
CA LYS A 108 -20.93 6.63 -1.55
C LYS A 108 -20.81 8.13 -1.74
N SER A 109 -21.17 8.89 -0.71
CA SER A 109 -20.83 10.31 -0.54
C SER A 109 -19.59 10.43 0.34
N LEU A 110 -18.58 11.19 -0.08
CA LEU A 110 -17.37 11.41 0.73
C LEU A 110 -17.56 12.65 1.62
N PRO A 111 -17.22 12.62 2.91
CA PRO A 111 -17.23 13.82 3.73
C PRO A 111 -16.13 14.78 3.26
N LEU A 112 -16.52 15.95 2.79
CA LEU A 112 -15.62 17.03 2.38
C LEU A 112 -15.18 17.88 3.57
N ALA A 113 -16.10 18.16 4.50
CA ALA A 113 -15.81 18.92 5.71
C ALA A 113 -16.76 18.55 6.85
N SER A 114 -16.31 18.81 8.09
CA SER A 114 -17.16 18.77 9.27
C SER A 114 -17.86 20.11 9.45
N MET A 115 -19.18 20.07 9.70
CA MET A 115 -20.04 21.23 9.91
C MET A 115 -20.43 21.32 11.40
N PRO A 116 -20.86 22.51 11.88
CA PRO A 116 -21.36 22.66 13.25
C PRO A 116 -22.43 21.61 13.60
N LYS A 117 -22.49 21.23 14.88
CA LYS A 117 -23.44 20.22 15.41
C LYS A 117 -23.23 18.79 14.85
N GLY A 118 -22.02 18.46 14.39
CA GLY A 118 -21.65 17.11 13.98
C GLY A 118 -22.22 16.68 12.63
N GLN A 119 -22.66 17.64 11.81
CA GLN A 119 -23.06 17.38 10.44
C GLN A 119 -21.84 17.27 9.53
N LEU A 120 -21.96 16.55 8.43
CA LEU A 120 -20.90 16.45 7.42
C LEU A 120 -21.36 17.17 6.15
N LEU A 121 -20.54 18.09 5.66
CA LEU A 121 -20.63 18.54 4.29
C LEU A 121 -20.11 17.37 3.45
N THR A 122 -20.98 16.76 2.66
CA THR A 122 -20.61 15.63 1.82
C THR A 122 -20.50 16.07 0.37
N LEU A 123 -19.47 15.57 -0.30
CA LEU A 123 -19.36 15.59 -1.74
C LEU A 123 -20.26 14.46 -2.27
N GLY A 124 -21.20 14.84 -3.14
CA GLY A 124 -22.02 13.87 -3.87
C GLY A 124 -21.14 12.92 -4.69
N PRO A 125 -21.68 11.78 -5.16
CA PRO A 125 -20.89 10.82 -5.91
C PRO A 125 -20.29 11.47 -7.17
N GLU A 126 -18.97 11.66 -7.18
CA GLU A 126 -18.21 12.31 -8.27
C GLU A 126 -18.23 11.49 -9.57
N PHE A 127 -18.39 10.16 -9.45
CA PHE A 127 -18.63 9.27 -10.57
C PHE A 127 -20.13 8.98 -10.69
N THR A 128 -20.81 9.73 -11.54
CA THR A 128 -22.11 9.35 -12.08
C THR A 128 -21.87 8.57 -13.37
N THR A 129 -22.42 7.37 -13.48
CA THR A 129 -22.49 6.70 -14.78
C THR A 129 -23.40 7.55 -15.66
N TYR A 130 -22.87 8.12 -16.75
CA TYR A 130 -23.71 8.68 -17.80
C TYR A 130 -24.55 7.53 -18.36
N ARG A 131 -25.88 7.70 -18.41
CA ARG A 131 -26.77 6.86 -19.20
C ARG A 131 -26.92 7.46 -20.58
#